data_AF-A0A822AVA0-F1
#
_entry.id   AF-A0A822AVA0-F1
#
_cell.length_a   1.000
_cell.length_b   1.000
_cell.length_c   1.000
_cell.angle_alpha   90.00
_cell.angle_beta   90.00
_cell.angle_gamma   90.00
#
_symmetry.space_group_name_H-M   'P 1'
#
loop_
_entity.id
_entity.type
_entity.pdbx_description
1 polymer ?
#
loop_
_entity_poly.entity_id
_entity_poly.type
_entity_poly.pdbx_seq_one_letter_code
_entity_poly.pdbx_strand_id
1 'polypeptide(L)' 'YGHLIDLCESTHKHFQMVITKVLGRNMDSIVVQRETTVQSCLHYMKEHRYESETFLSLDYVIVTPVNE' A
#
# COMPACT_ATOMS: atom_id res chain seq x y z
N TYR A 1 -5.08 -7.49 -0.51
CA TYR A 1 -4.76 -7.24 0.91
C TYR A 1 -5.40 -5.91 1.31
N GLY A 2 -5.39 -5.56 2.60
CA GLY A 2 -5.97 -4.30 3.09
C GLY A 2 -5.08 -3.08 2.83
N HIS A 3 -5.35 -1.97 3.51
CA HIS A 3 -4.49 -0.79 3.45
C HIS A 3 -3.15 -1.08 4.12
N LEU A 4 -2.09 -0.40 3.67
CA LEU A 4 -0.75 -0.57 4.21
C LEU A 4 -0.70 -0.30 5.74
N ILE A 5 -1.48 0.67 6.22
CA ILE A 5 -1.62 0.98 7.64
C ILE A 5 -2.15 -0.20 8.48
N ASP A 6 -3.00 -1.05 7.89
CA ASP A 6 -3.57 -2.22 8.58
C ASP A 6 -2.58 -3.40 8.63
N LEU A 7 -1.51 -3.32 7.83
CA LEU A 7 -0.54 -4.41 7.64
C LEU A 7 0.79 -4.17 8.36
N CYS A 8 1.02 -2.97 8.90
CA CYS A 8 2.28 -2.58 9.54
C CYS A 8 2.02 -1.95 10.90
N GLU A 9 2.71 -2.46 11.93
CA GLU A 9 2.71 -1.87 13.27
C GLU A 9 4.12 -1.44 13.67
N SER A 10 4.24 -0.27 14.30
CA SER A 10 5.52 0.20 14.82
C SER A 10 5.92 -0.61 16.07
N THR A 11 7.16 -1.09 16.14
CA THR A 11 7.68 -1.75 17.36
C THR A 11 7.63 -0.84 18.58
N HIS A 12 7.76 0.48 18.39
CA HIS A 12 7.61 1.47 19.44
C HIS A 12 6.81 2.69 18.97
N LYS A 13 5.94 3.19 19.85
CA LYS A 13 5.06 4.35 19.59
C LYS A 13 5.80 5.61 19.10
N HIS A 14 7.04 5.83 19.53
CA HIS A 14 7.81 7.00 19.10
C HIS A 14 8.21 6.95 17.61
N PHE A 15 8.25 5.76 17.00
CA PHE A 15 8.50 5.60 15.56
C PHE A 15 7.25 5.77 14.71
N GLN A 16 6.05 5.80 15.30
CA GLN A 16 4.80 5.92 14.55
C GLN A 16 4.80 7.16 13.65
N MET A 17 5.24 8.31 14.17
CA MET A 17 5.33 9.55 13.39
C MET A 17 6.35 9.45 12.25
N VAL A 18 7.48 8.77 12.48
CA VAL A 18 8.51 8.55 11.46
C VAL A 18 7.98 7.65 10.35
N ILE A 19 7.30 6.56 10.71
CA ILE A 19 6.69 5.62 9.77
C ILE A 19 5.63 6.32 8.93
N THR A 20 4.71 7.07 9.54
CA THR A 20 3.71 7.86 8.81
C THR A 20 4.38 8.87 7.87
N LYS A 21 5.47 9.50 8.29
CA LYS A 21 6.20 10.47 7.47
C LYS A 21 6.89 9.81 6.26
N VAL A 22 7.47 8.64 6.45
CA VAL A 22 8.19 7.89 5.41
C VAL A 22 7.21 7.27 4.41
N LEU A 23 6.15 6.63 4.89
CA LEU A 23 5.13 6.00 4.05
C LEU A 23 4.26 7.04 3.34
N GLY A 24 3.98 8.17 3.98
CA GLY A 24 3.30 9.32 3.40
C GLY A 24 2.01 8.94 2.69
N ARG A 25 1.89 9.31 1.40
CA ARG A 25 0.71 9.03 0.56
C ARG A 25 0.41 7.55 0.37
N ASN A 26 1.35 6.66 0.65
CA ASN A 26 1.17 5.22 0.47
C ASN A 26 0.57 4.55 1.72
N MET A 27 0.40 5.27 2.83
CA MET A 27 -0.23 4.76 4.06
C MET A 27 -1.61 4.16 3.80
N ASP A 28 -2.40 4.83 2.95
CA ASP A 28 -3.76 4.44 2.58
C ASP A 28 -3.78 3.56 1.31
N SER A 29 -2.62 3.18 0.76
CA SER A 29 -2.58 2.34 -0.44
C SER A 29 -3.02 0.91 -0.13
N ILE A 30 -3.85 0.34 -1.00
CA ILE A 30 -4.27 -1.05 -0.94
C ILE A 30 -3.16 -1.95 -1.47
N VAL A 31 -2.68 -2.87 -0.64
CA VAL A 31 -1.61 -3.81 -1.04
C VAL A 31 -2.19 -4.94 -1.88
N VAL A 32 -1.56 -5.23 -3.01
CA VAL A 32 -1.93 -6.33 -3.92
C VAL A 32 -0.71 -7.15 -4.33
N GLN A 33 -0.95 -8.41 -4.68
CA GLN A 33 0.14 -9.33 -5.01
C GLN A 33 0.80 -9.01 -6.36
N ARG A 34 -0.03 -8.74 -7.38
CA ARG A 34 0.40 -8.61 -8.78
C ARG A 34 -0.25 -7.42 -9.46
N GLU A 35 0.44 -6.88 -10.46
CA GLU A 35 -0.07 -5.78 -11.28
C GLU A 35 -1.38 -6.17 -11.98
N THR A 36 -1.49 -7.43 -12.42
CA THR A 36 -2.72 -7.93 -13.05
C THR A 36 -3.95 -7.84 -12.15
N THR A 37 -3.75 -7.98 -10.83
CA THR A 37 -4.83 -7.79 -9.84
C THR A 37 -5.25 -6.32 -9.73
N VAL A 38 -4.32 -5.37 -9.88
CA VAL A 38 -4.63 -3.93 -9.91
C VAL A 38 -5.61 -3.63 -11.04
N GLN A 39 -5.35 -4.16 -12.24
CA GLN A 39 -6.20 -3.92 -13.41
C GLN A 39 -7.62 -4.45 -13.19
N SER A 40 -7.75 -5.67 -12.65
CA SER A 40 -9.05 -6.24 -12.31
C SER A 40 -9.79 -5.42 -11.25
N CYS A 41 -9.09 -4.95 -10.21
CA CYS A 41 -9.68 -4.08 -9.19
C CYS A 41 -10.13 -2.73 -9.76
N LEU A 42 -9.29 -2.06 -10.55
CA LEU A 42 -9.64 -0.80 -11.21
C LEU A 42 -10.85 -0.95 -12.14
N HIS A 43 -10.92 -2.04 -12.88
CA HIS A 43 -12.07 -2.35 -13.73
C HIS A 43 -13.34 -2.51 -12.89
N TYR A 44 -13.30 -3.36 -11.86
CA TYR A 44 -14.41 -3.57 -10.94
C TYR A 44 -14.89 -2.26 -10.29
N MET A 45 -13.96 -1.41 -9.83
CA MET A 45 -14.29 -0.12 -9.22
C MET A 45 -14.99 0.82 -10.20
N LYS A 46 -14.54 0.89 -11.45
CA LYS A 46 -15.16 1.71 -12.49
C LYS A 46 -16.57 1.25 -12.82
N GLU A 47 -16.80 -0.06 -12.92
CA GLU A 47 -18.13 -0.63 -13.19
C GLU A 47 -19.14 -0.27 -12.10
N HIS A 48 -18.70 -0.28 -10.84
CA HIS A 48 -19.53 0.02 -9.68
C HIS A 48 -19.53 1.50 -9.29
N ARG A 49 -18.79 2.35 -10.03
CA ARG A 49 -18.64 3.80 -9.79
C ARG A 49 -18.11 4.13 -8.39
N TYR A 50 -17.21 3.30 -7.87
CA TYR A 50 -16.46 3.62 -6.67
C TYR A 50 -15.41 4.71 -6.94
N GLU A 51 -14.96 5.36 -5.87
CA GLU A 51 -13.88 6.34 -5.95
C GLU A 51 -12.55 5.65 -6.32
N SER A 52 -11.62 6.44 -6.88
CA SER A 52 -10.32 5.91 -7.27
C SER A 52 -9.44 5.71 -6.05
N GLU A 53 -8.92 4.50 -5.90
CA GLU A 53 -7.97 4.13 -4.84
C GLU A 53 -6.54 3.99 -5.37
N THR A 54 -5.57 4.07 -4.47
CA THR A 54 -4.15 3.83 -4.79
C THR A 54 -3.77 2.40 -4.44
N PHE A 55 -3.06 1.72 -5.35
CA PHE A 55 -2.63 0.33 -5.16
C PHE A 55 -1.11 0.22 -5.10
N LEU A 56 -0.62 -0.67 -4.23
CA LEU A 56 0.79 -1.05 -4.15
C LEU A 56 0.94 -2.52 -4.54
N SER A 57 1.59 -2.79 -5.69
CA SER A 57 1.81 -4.15 -6.18
C SER A 57 3.16 -4.71 -5.74
N LEU A 58 3.15 -5.81 -4.98
CA LEU A 58 4.34 -6.41 -4.40
C LEU A 58 5.35 -6.93 -5.44
N ASP A 59 4.90 -7.36 -6.61
CA ASP A 59 5.76 -7.84 -7.70
C ASP A 59 6.53 -6.72 -8.43
N TYR A 60 6.15 -5.45 -8.21
CA TYR A 60 6.79 -4.29 -8.81
C TYR A 60 7.53 -3.41 -7.80
N VAL A 61 7.46 -3.73 -6.50
CA VAL A 61 8.19 -2.98 -5.47
C VAL A 61 9.69 -3.23 -5.60
N ILE A 62 10.41 -2.20 -5.98
CA ILE A 62 11.88 -2.18 -5.93
C ILE A 62 12.28 -1.79 -4.51
N VAL A 63 12.72 -2.77 -3.73
CA VAL A 63 13.26 -2.55 -2.39
C VAL A 63 14.76 -2.29 -2.48
N THR A 64 15.20 -1.18 -1.90
CA THR A 64 16.61 -1.02 -1.52
C THR A 64 16.82 -1.81 -0.23
N PRO A 65 17.74 -2.79 -0.20
CA PRO A 65 18.02 -3.52 1.02
C PRO A 65 18.48 -2.55 2.10
N VAL A 66 17.89 -2.65 3.28
CA VAL A 66 18.36 -1.91 4.45
C VAL A 66 19.60 -2.65 4.94
N ASN A 67 20.76 -2.00 4.95
CA ASN A 67 21.91 -2.53 5.68
C ASN A 67 21.53 -2.51 7.17
N GLU A 68 21.46 -3.68 7.79
CA GLU A 68 21.40 -3.83 9.25
C GLU A 68 22.74 -3.46 9.90
#